data_AF-A0A0F4I800-F1
#
_entry.id   AF-A0A0F4I800-F1
#
_cell.length_a   1.000
_cell.length_b   1.000
_cell.length_c   1.000
_cell.angle_alpha   90.00
_cell.angle_beta   90.00
_cell.angle_gamma   90.00
#
_symmetry.space_group_name_H-M   'P 1'
#
loop_
_entity.id
_entity.type
_entity.pdbx_description
1 polymer ?
#
loop_
_entity_poly.entity_id
_entity_poly.type
_entity_poly.pdbx_seq_one_letter_code
_entity_poly.pdbx_strand_id
1 'polypeptide(L)'
;SHAFHSPLMDPMLDDFRKLVEAVPFAAPALPVVSTVTGRRLAASELADPEYWVGQARAAVRFADAVRYLADAGASLFVEIGPGGVLTGLAQPLLDADSAHAVPLLRTRTDEDLAAASALARLHVHGVPLDPAALSGGRAGRPALHDLPTYAFQRRRHWLESTAFSGRPAADAARAADPAEAGFWDSVERADLAAFAQRLGLADDAPLSSVLPALSLWRRSHQERSALDGRRYRIAWQPAPAASAPATALGGGWLALVPAGRPAGDPWTADALKALEEHGATVRPLEVEPGTGREALAELLRTAAHGHAVDGVLSLLAVDEQPHRTHPALAEGLAATLALIQALGDAGIDAPLWCATRGAVSTGASDPLRSPRQAA
;
A
#
# COMPACT_ATOMS: atom_id res chain seq x y z
N SER A 1 33.57 -30.12 33.31
CA SER A 1 33.13 -30.46 31.95
C SER A 1 33.27 -31.96 31.78
N HIS A 2 32.23 -32.65 31.35
CA HIS A 2 32.34 -34.07 31.00
C HIS A 2 32.73 -34.18 29.51
N ALA A 3 33.44 -35.24 29.15
CA ALA A 3 33.85 -35.50 27.77
C ALA A 3 32.70 -36.13 26.97
N PHE A 4 31.64 -35.37 26.74
CA PHE A 4 30.52 -35.77 25.88
C PHE A 4 31.02 -36.09 24.46
N HIS A 5 30.28 -36.91 23.72
CA HIS A 5 30.64 -37.32 22.36
C HIS A 5 32.01 -38.04 22.26
N SER A 6 32.35 -38.82 23.29
CA SER A 6 33.62 -39.56 23.40
C SER A 6 33.42 -40.96 24.01
N PRO A 7 34.42 -41.87 23.94
CA PRO A 7 34.37 -43.19 24.60
C PRO A 7 34.03 -43.16 26.10
N LEU A 8 34.21 -42.03 26.77
CA LEU A 8 33.84 -41.89 28.18
C LEU A 8 32.33 -41.93 28.43
N MET A 9 31.52 -41.87 27.37
CA MET A 9 30.06 -42.08 27.45
C MET A 9 29.68 -43.56 27.45
N ASP A 10 30.54 -44.48 26.99
CA ASP A 10 30.20 -45.90 26.80
C ASP A 10 29.57 -46.55 28.06
N PRO A 11 30.05 -46.29 29.30
CA PRO A 11 29.48 -46.91 30.49
C PRO A 11 28.02 -46.55 30.82
N MET A 12 27.50 -45.42 30.31
CA MET A 12 26.11 -45.00 30.58
C MET A 12 25.13 -45.33 29.45
N LEU A 13 25.62 -45.80 28.29
CA LEU A 13 24.78 -45.97 27.10
C LEU A 13 23.70 -47.05 27.27
N ASP A 14 24.00 -48.15 27.96
CA ASP A 14 23.02 -49.22 28.18
C ASP A 14 21.87 -48.78 29.08
N ASP A 15 22.15 -47.99 30.12
CA ASP A 15 21.10 -47.44 30.99
C ASP A 15 20.33 -46.31 30.30
N PHE A 16 21.02 -45.49 29.50
CA PHE A 16 20.38 -44.48 28.68
C PHE A 16 19.44 -45.09 27.62
N ARG A 17 19.86 -46.17 26.96
CA ARG A 17 19.03 -46.93 26.00
C ARG A 17 17.70 -47.33 26.62
N LYS A 18 17.71 -47.96 27.80
CA LYS A 18 16.49 -48.38 28.51
C LYS A 18 15.52 -47.21 28.75
N LEU A 19 16.06 -46.03 29.05
CA LEU A 19 15.25 -44.83 29.26
C LEU A 19 14.65 -44.30 27.95
N VAL A 20 15.43 -44.29 26.87
CA VAL A 20 14.99 -43.82 25.55
C VAL A 20 13.94 -44.77 24.95
N GLU A 21 14.11 -46.09 25.09
CA GLU A 21 13.14 -47.11 24.63
C GLU A 21 11.76 -46.98 25.30
N ALA A 22 11.72 -46.41 26.50
CA ALA A 22 10.47 -46.15 27.22
C ALA A 22 9.74 -44.88 26.74
N VAL A 23 10.36 -44.04 25.91
CA VAL A 23 9.76 -42.81 25.38
C VAL A 23 8.94 -43.12 24.13
N PRO A 24 7.66 -42.71 24.06
CA PRO A 24 6.88 -42.86 22.84
C PRO A 24 7.34 -41.87 21.77
N PHE A 25 7.71 -42.39 20.59
CA PHE A 25 8.09 -41.58 19.44
C PHE A 25 6.90 -41.28 18.53
N ALA A 26 6.92 -40.10 17.92
CA ALA A 26 5.96 -39.68 16.90
C ALA A 26 6.70 -39.15 15.67
N ALA A 27 6.05 -39.22 14.51
CA ALA A 27 6.59 -38.62 13.30
C ALA A 27 6.76 -37.09 13.49
N PRO A 28 7.92 -36.52 13.13
CA PRO A 28 8.16 -35.10 13.34
C PRO A 28 7.31 -34.25 12.40
N ALA A 29 6.70 -33.19 12.94
CA ALA A 29 5.92 -32.23 12.15
C ALA A 29 6.83 -31.32 11.29
N LEU A 30 8.09 -31.18 11.67
CA LEU A 30 9.10 -30.39 10.96
C LEU A 30 10.28 -31.26 10.52
N PRO A 31 10.88 -31.00 9.35
CA PRO A 31 12.11 -31.67 8.95
C PRO A 31 13.23 -31.45 9.98
N VAL A 32 13.96 -32.52 10.31
CA VAL A 32 15.10 -32.47 11.22
C VAL A 32 16.38 -32.78 10.44
N VAL A 33 17.36 -31.87 10.51
CA VAL A 33 18.73 -32.10 10.03
C VAL A 33 19.58 -32.50 11.22
N SER A 34 20.18 -33.69 11.16
CA SER A 34 20.96 -34.22 12.26
C SER A 34 22.37 -33.65 12.25
N THR A 35 22.85 -33.25 13.43
CA THR A 35 24.25 -32.93 13.65
C THR A 35 25.13 -34.17 13.82
N VAL A 36 24.59 -35.39 13.81
CA VAL A 36 25.37 -36.64 13.80
C VAL A 36 25.63 -37.09 12.36
N THR A 37 24.62 -37.06 11.50
CA THR A 37 24.74 -37.50 10.10
C THR A 37 25.08 -36.38 9.13
N GLY A 38 24.84 -35.11 9.50
CA GLY A 38 25.04 -33.94 8.64
C GLY A 38 23.99 -33.82 7.52
N ARG A 39 22.88 -34.56 7.60
CA ARG A 39 21.81 -34.57 6.59
C ARG A 39 20.42 -34.56 7.24
N ARG A 40 19.40 -34.36 6.41
CA ARG A 40 18.00 -34.60 6.81
C ARG A 40 17.79 -36.07 7.20
N LEU A 41 17.12 -36.28 8.32
CA LEU A 41 16.68 -37.61 8.77
C LEU A 41 15.31 -37.97 8.20
N ALA A 42 15.10 -39.27 7.98
CA ALA A 42 13.76 -39.83 7.81
C ALA A 42 13.04 -39.90 9.16
N ALA A 43 11.70 -39.89 9.14
CA ALA A 43 10.88 -40.00 10.35
C ALA A 43 11.17 -41.29 11.15
N SER A 44 11.44 -42.40 10.44
CA SER A 44 11.79 -43.67 11.05
C SER A 44 13.14 -43.65 11.77
N GLU A 45 14.12 -42.88 11.28
CA GLU A 45 15.43 -42.75 11.92
C GLU A 45 15.35 -41.94 13.22
N LEU A 46 14.47 -40.92 13.26
CA LEU A 46 14.27 -40.11 14.47
C LEU A 46 13.48 -40.85 15.55
N ALA A 47 12.62 -41.78 15.13
CA ALA A 47 11.82 -42.65 16.00
C ALA A 47 12.57 -43.92 16.45
N ASP A 48 13.86 -44.06 16.10
CA ASP A 48 14.71 -45.16 16.52
C ASP A 48 15.50 -44.78 17.79
N PRO A 49 15.32 -45.50 18.92
CA PRO A 49 16.12 -45.30 20.13
C PRO A 49 17.63 -45.31 19.89
N GLU A 50 18.12 -46.14 18.96
CA GLU A 50 19.56 -46.24 18.67
C GLU A 50 20.15 -44.95 18.10
N TYR A 51 19.34 -44.13 17.43
CA TYR A 51 19.79 -42.81 16.97
C TYR A 51 20.20 -41.92 18.15
N TRP A 52 19.40 -41.90 19.22
CA TRP A 52 19.63 -41.05 20.40
C TRP A 52 20.79 -41.56 21.26
N VAL A 53 20.88 -42.88 21.44
CA VAL A 53 22.04 -43.52 22.11
C VAL A 53 23.32 -43.22 21.33
N GLY A 54 23.28 -43.36 20.00
CA GLY A 54 24.38 -43.00 19.12
C GLY A 54 24.76 -41.53 19.20
N GLN A 55 23.78 -40.62 19.27
CA GLN A 55 24.01 -39.18 19.36
C GLN A 55 24.79 -38.78 20.62
N ALA A 56 24.52 -39.40 21.77
CA ALA A 56 25.24 -39.14 23.01
C ALA A 56 26.75 -39.43 22.89
N ARG A 57 27.12 -40.36 22.01
CA ARG A 57 28.47 -40.88 21.81
C ARG A 57 29.19 -40.33 20.58
N ALA A 58 28.46 -40.01 19.51
CA ALA A 58 29.02 -39.60 18.23
C ALA A 58 29.38 -38.10 18.20
N ALA A 59 30.37 -37.74 17.38
CA ALA A 59 30.80 -36.34 17.22
C ALA A 59 29.70 -35.46 16.60
N VAL A 60 29.57 -34.23 17.11
CA VAL A 60 28.63 -33.23 16.61
C VAL A 60 29.20 -32.50 15.40
N ARG A 61 28.70 -32.83 14.21
CA ARG A 61 28.99 -32.22 12.91
C ARG A 61 28.10 -31.00 12.64
N PHE A 62 28.13 -30.01 13.54
CA PHE A 62 27.29 -28.81 13.44
C PHE A 62 27.47 -28.06 12.11
N ALA A 63 28.73 -27.89 11.67
CA ALA A 63 29.01 -27.17 10.43
C ALA A 63 28.40 -27.83 9.18
N ASP A 64 28.38 -29.16 9.14
CA ASP A 64 27.80 -29.91 8.03
C ASP A 64 26.27 -29.74 8.01
N ALA A 65 25.62 -29.74 9.16
CA ALA A 65 24.18 -29.50 9.27
C ALA A 65 23.79 -28.08 8.83
N VAL A 66 24.57 -27.06 9.21
CA VAL A 66 24.34 -25.66 8.79
C VAL A 66 24.51 -25.51 7.28
N ARG A 67 25.57 -26.08 6.69
CA ARG A 67 25.79 -26.06 5.24
C ARG A 67 24.68 -26.77 4.48
N TYR A 68 24.26 -27.95 4.95
CA TYR A 68 23.14 -28.68 4.36
C TYR A 68 21.87 -27.81 4.30
N LEU A 69 21.56 -27.07 5.38
CA LEU A 69 20.41 -26.18 5.43
C LEU A 69 20.56 -24.98 4.48
N ALA A 70 21.75 -24.38 4.43
CA ALA A 70 22.04 -23.27 3.52
C ALA A 70 21.92 -23.70 2.04
N ASP A 71 22.50 -24.85 1.68
CA ASP A 71 22.42 -25.44 0.34
C ASP A 71 20.98 -25.81 -0.03
N ALA A 72 20.14 -26.14 0.96
CA ALA A 72 18.71 -26.36 0.79
C ALA A 72 17.87 -25.07 0.69
N GLY A 73 18.51 -23.88 0.72
CA GLY A 73 17.88 -22.58 0.52
C GLY A 73 17.43 -21.87 1.79
N ALA A 74 17.86 -22.31 2.98
CA ALA A 74 17.55 -21.59 4.21
C ALA A 74 18.31 -20.24 4.28
N SER A 75 17.57 -19.14 4.39
CA SER A 75 18.11 -17.76 4.47
C SER A 75 18.05 -17.17 5.89
N LEU A 76 17.34 -17.81 6.82
CA LEU A 76 17.30 -17.38 8.21
C LEU A 76 17.51 -18.56 9.17
N PHE A 77 18.37 -18.35 10.15
CA PHE A 77 18.73 -19.30 11.19
C PHE A 77 18.44 -18.67 12.54
N VAL A 78 17.69 -19.36 13.40
CA VAL A 78 17.36 -18.88 14.74
C VAL A 78 17.95 -19.83 15.78
N GLU A 79 18.80 -19.31 16.66
CA GLU A 79 19.25 -20.07 17.82
C GLU A 79 18.24 -19.93 18.96
N ILE A 80 17.65 -21.07 19.33
CA ILE A 80 16.76 -21.18 20.48
C ILE A 80 17.61 -21.63 21.67
N GLY A 81 18.03 -20.68 22.50
CA GLY A 81 18.88 -20.92 23.66
C GLY A 81 19.44 -19.64 24.26
N PRO A 82 20.10 -19.71 25.43
CA PRO A 82 20.39 -18.56 26.29
C PRO A 82 21.61 -17.69 25.89
N GLY A 83 22.37 -18.07 24.86
CA GLY A 83 23.76 -17.63 24.71
C GLY A 83 24.13 -16.92 23.41
N GLY A 84 23.60 -17.37 22.27
CA GLY A 84 24.07 -16.92 20.95
C GLY A 84 25.34 -17.62 20.48
N VAL A 85 25.69 -18.76 21.08
CA VAL A 85 26.91 -19.51 20.77
C VAL A 85 26.81 -20.16 19.39
N LEU A 86 25.69 -20.84 19.11
CA LEU A 86 25.47 -21.50 17.82
C LEU A 86 25.38 -20.49 16.68
N THR A 87 24.83 -19.30 16.96
CA THR A 87 24.80 -18.16 16.05
C THR A 87 26.21 -17.75 15.67
N GLY A 88 27.09 -17.56 16.67
CA GLY A 88 28.50 -17.22 16.43
C GLY A 88 29.26 -18.30 15.65
N LEU A 89 28.91 -19.58 15.84
CA LEU A 89 29.49 -20.71 15.08
C LEU A 89 28.92 -20.82 13.67
N ALA A 90 27.65 -20.43 13.45
CA ALA A 90 26.97 -20.52 12.16
C ALA A 90 27.35 -19.38 11.22
N GLN A 91 27.51 -18.14 11.73
CA GLN A 91 27.79 -16.95 10.92
C GLN A 91 28.95 -17.11 9.93
N PRO A 92 30.12 -17.68 10.29
CA PRO A 92 31.22 -17.87 9.35
C PRO A 92 30.98 -18.93 8.26
N LEU A 93 29.92 -19.73 8.41
CA LEU A 93 29.53 -20.79 7.47
C LEU A 93 28.49 -20.32 6.44
N LEU A 94 27.94 -19.12 6.63
CA LEU A 94 26.86 -18.57 5.84
C LEU A 94 27.37 -17.41 4.99
N ASP A 95 26.83 -17.26 3.78
CA ASP A 95 27.02 -16.04 3.00
C ASP A 95 26.18 -14.91 3.62
N ALA A 96 26.85 -13.81 3.98
CA ALA A 96 26.24 -12.70 4.69
C ALA A 96 25.19 -11.94 3.85
N ASP A 97 25.26 -12.04 2.52
CA ASP A 97 24.31 -11.39 1.61
C ASP A 97 23.02 -12.22 1.42
N SER A 98 23.08 -13.54 1.64
CA SER A 98 21.96 -14.45 1.39
C SER A 98 21.37 -15.11 2.64
N ALA A 99 22.10 -15.12 3.77
CA ALA A 99 21.65 -15.78 4.98
C ALA A 99 22.04 -15.05 6.27
N HIS A 100 21.16 -15.12 7.27
CA HIS A 100 21.36 -14.46 8.57
C HIS A 100 21.09 -15.41 9.74
N ALA A 101 21.95 -15.34 10.77
CA ALA A 101 21.76 -16.05 12.03
C ALA A 101 21.42 -15.08 13.16
N VAL A 102 20.35 -15.39 13.90
CA VAL A 102 19.80 -14.55 14.97
C VAL A 102 19.67 -15.38 16.26
N PRO A 103 20.27 -14.93 17.38
CA PRO A 103 20.02 -15.55 18.67
C PRO A 103 18.69 -15.06 19.25
N LEU A 104 17.85 -15.98 19.74
CA LEU A 104 16.60 -15.61 20.40
C LEU A 104 16.86 -14.93 21.75
N LEU A 105 17.78 -15.49 22.55
CA LEU A 105 18.20 -14.91 23.81
C LEU A 105 19.69 -14.56 23.77
N ARG A 106 20.07 -13.58 24.59
CA ARG A 106 21.47 -13.24 24.82
C ARG A 106 21.76 -13.18 26.30
N THR A 107 22.90 -13.73 26.68
CA THR A 107 23.40 -13.62 28.05
C THR A 107 23.55 -12.14 28.43
N ARG A 108 23.17 -11.80 29.66
CA ARG A 108 23.21 -10.43 30.21
C ARG A 108 22.26 -9.44 29.54
N THR A 109 21.28 -9.92 28.78
CA THR A 109 20.15 -9.11 28.31
C THR A 109 18.90 -9.63 29.01
N ASP A 110 18.00 -8.72 29.37
CA ASP A 110 16.66 -9.09 29.83
C ASP A 110 15.96 -9.97 28.77
N GLU A 111 15.25 -11.02 29.21
CA GLU A 111 14.69 -12.03 28.30
C GLU A 111 13.66 -11.43 27.33
N ASP A 112 12.77 -10.58 27.83
CA ASP A 112 11.73 -9.92 27.02
C ASP A 112 12.38 -9.00 25.98
N LEU A 113 13.38 -8.22 26.40
CA LEU A 113 14.12 -7.35 25.50
C LEU A 113 14.92 -8.15 24.45
N ALA A 114 15.53 -9.26 24.83
CA ALA A 114 16.29 -10.12 23.93
C ALA A 114 15.36 -10.74 22.87
N ALA A 115 14.23 -11.29 23.30
CA ALA A 115 13.23 -11.87 22.42
C ALA A 115 12.61 -10.83 21.47
N ALA A 116 12.23 -9.65 21.99
CA ALA A 116 11.70 -8.56 21.17
C ALA A 116 12.74 -8.08 20.13
N SER A 117 14.01 -7.99 20.52
CA SER A 117 15.11 -7.62 19.62
C SER A 117 15.35 -8.68 18.53
N ALA A 118 15.26 -9.97 18.88
CA ALA A 118 15.36 -11.06 17.92
C ALA A 118 14.20 -11.01 16.92
N LEU A 119 12.96 -10.86 17.39
CA LEU A 119 11.77 -10.72 16.54
C LEU A 119 11.86 -9.52 15.59
N ALA A 120 12.35 -8.38 16.08
CA ALA A 120 12.58 -7.21 15.24
C ALA A 120 13.58 -7.49 14.11
N ARG A 121 14.67 -8.22 14.40
CA ARG A 121 15.65 -8.64 13.38
C ARG A 121 15.00 -9.57 12.36
N LEU A 122 14.25 -10.57 12.81
CA LEU A 122 13.52 -11.48 11.91
C LEU A 122 12.57 -10.71 10.99
N HIS A 123 11.84 -9.74 11.54
CA HIS A 123 10.91 -8.90 10.78
C HIS A 123 11.61 -8.06 9.70
N VAL A 124 12.73 -7.42 10.03
CA VAL A 124 13.53 -6.65 9.06
C VAL A 124 14.06 -7.54 7.93
N HIS A 125 14.29 -8.82 8.21
CA HIS A 125 14.69 -9.82 7.21
C HIS A 125 13.49 -10.55 6.55
N GLY A 126 12.28 -10.00 6.67
CA GLY A 126 11.11 -10.43 5.90
C GLY A 126 10.23 -11.49 6.55
N VAL A 127 10.49 -11.87 7.82
CA VAL A 127 9.59 -12.77 8.54
C VAL A 127 8.33 -12.01 8.96
N PRO A 128 7.13 -12.42 8.51
CA PRO A 128 5.90 -11.79 8.96
C PRO A 128 5.68 -12.10 10.44
N LEU A 129 5.40 -11.07 11.22
CA LEU A 129 5.03 -11.21 12.62
C LEU A 129 3.51 -11.31 12.74
N ASP A 130 3.02 -12.27 13.49
CA ASP A 130 1.61 -12.36 13.89
C ASP A 130 1.40 -11.58 15.19
N PRO A 131 0.69 -10.43 15.17
CA PRO A 131 0.43 -9.64 16.37
C PRO A 131 -0.38 -10.41 17.43
N ALA A 132 -1.21 -11.37 17.02
CA ALA A 132 -2.01 -12.18 17.95
C ALA A 132 -1.13 -13.15 18.74
N ALA A 133 -0.15 -13.78 18.07
CA ALA A 133 0.85 -14.63 18.72
C ALA A 133 1.72 -13.85 19.72
N LEU A 134 2.13 -12.63 19.36
CA LEU A 134 2.93 -11.75 20.24
C LEU A 134 2.19 -11.31 21.49
N SER A 135 0.87 -11.20 21.42
CA SER A 135 0.01 -10.80 22.54
C SER A 135 -0.40 -11.98 23.43
N GLY A 136 0.19 -13.16 23.23
CA GLY A 136 -0.12 -14.37 23.99
C GLY A 136 -1.54 -14.89 23.76
N GLY A 137 -2.13 -14.61 22.60
CA GLY A 137 -3.49 -15.07 22.26
C GLY A 137 -4.60 -14.46 23.14
N ARG A 138 -4.32 -13.41 23.92
CA ARG A 138 -5.36 -12.70 24.69
C ARG A 138 -6.35 -12.07 23.72
N ALA A 139 -7.51 -12.71 23.60
CA ALA A 139 -8.65 -12.29 22.80
C ALA A 139 -9.30 -11.03 23.38
N GLY A 140 -8.61 -9.89 23.26
CA GLY A 140 -9.15 -8.56 23.45
C GLY A 140 -8.99 -7.79 22.15
N ARG A 141 -10.00 -7.00 21.79
CA ARG A 141 -9.86 -6.05 20.68
C ARG A 141 -8.67 -5.13 21.01
N PRO A 142 -7.63 -5.04 20.18
CA PRO A 142 -6.44 -4.25 20.50
C PRO A 142 -6.85 -2.81 20.77
N ALA A 143 -6.30 -2.22 21.82
CA ALA A 143 -6.48 -0.80 22.08
C ALA A 143 -5.82 -0.03 20.92
N LEU A 144 -6.64 0.56 20.05
CA LEU A 144 -6.15 1.40 18.98
C LEU A 144 -5.74 2.74 19.58
N HIS A 145 -4.44 2.96 19.68
CA HIS A 145 -3.88 4.24 20.10
C HIS A 145 -3.80 5.18 18.89
N ASP A 146 -4.08 6.46 19.10
CA ASP A 146 -3.86 7.49 18.08
C ASP A 146 -2.35 7.71 17.94
N LEU A 147 -1.78 7.18 16.88
CA LEU A 147 -0.36 7.31 16.53
C LEU A 147 -0.20 8.25 15.35
N PRO A 148 0.95 8.93 15.22
CA PRO A 148 1.24 9.73 14.03
C PRO A 148 0.97 8.93 12.75
N THR A 149 0.27 9.53 11.80
CA THR A 149 0.04 8.93 10.49
C THR A 149 1.35 8.70 9.77
N TYR A 150 1.38 7.78 8.80
CA TYR A 150 2.55 7.53 7.95
C TYR A 150 3.20 8.84 7.47
N ALA A 151 4.50 8.97 7.69
CA ALA A 151 5.27 10.14 7.33
C ALA A 151 5.54 10.17 5.82
N PHE A 152 4.51 10.51 5.03
CA PHE A 152 4.63 10.61 3.58
C PHE A 152 5.81 11.52 3.19
N GLN A 153 6.72 11.00 2.37
CA GLN A 153 7.72 11.80 1.67
C GLN A 153 7.03 12.60 0.57
N ARG A 154 6.42 13.72 0.95
CA ARG A 154 5.61 14.54 0.07
C ARG A 154 6.47 15.12 -1.05
N ARG A 155 6.20 14.68 -2.27
CA ARG A 155 6.69 15.31 -3.50
C ARG A 155 5.51 15.96 -4.20
N ARG A 156 5.74 17.12 -4.79
CA ARG A 156 4.73 17.80 -5.59
C ARG A 156 4.66 17.10 -6.95
N HIS A 157 3.73 16.17 -7.07
CA HIS A 157 3.37 15.56 -8.36
C HIS A 157 2.23 16.39 -8.95
N TRP A 158 2.59 17.52 -9.56
CA TRP A 158 1.66 18.39 -10.26
C TRP A 158 1.99 18.33 -11.75
N LEU A 159 0.98 18.17 -12.60
CA LEU A 159 1.15 18.40 -14.03
C LEU A 159 1.42 19.89 -14.22
N GLU A 160 2.68 20.25 -14.46
CA GLU A 160 3.00 21.59 -14.94
C GLU A 160 2.35 21.72 -16.31
N SER A 161 1.32 22.57 -16.38
CA SER A 161 0.59 22.85 -17.62
C SER A 161 1.58 23.43 -18.64
N THR A 162 2.16 22.55 -19.45
CA THR A 162 2.73 22.92 -20.73
C THR A 162 1.57 22.78 -21.71
N ALA A 163 1.03 23.92 -22.15
CA ALA A 163 -0.09 24.07 -23.09
C ALA A 163 -1.51 23.96 -22.53
N PHE A 164 -1.92 24.96 -21.75
CA PHE A 164 -3.17 25.68 -22.02
C PHE A 164 -2.83 27.17 -22.11
N SER A 165 -2.29 27.58 -23.26
CA SER A 165 -2.03 28.99 -23.58
C SER A 165 -3.35 29.71 -23.78
N GLY A 166 -3.90 30.27 -22.70
CA GLY A 166 -5.16 31.01 -22.76
C GLY A 166 -5.52 31.78 -21.49
N ARG A 167 -4.60 31.99 -20.54
CA ARG A 167 -4.90 32.81 -19.36
C ARG A 167 -3.86 33.90 -19.14
N PRO A 168 -4.27 35.18 -19.00
CA PRO A 168 -3.35 36.28 -18.78
C PRO A 168 -2.52 36.06 -17.52
N ALA A 169 -1.25 36.47 -17.61
CA ALA A 169 -0.28 36.43 -16.54
C ALA A 169 -0.85 36.97 -15.23
N ALA A 170 -0.57 36.23 -14.15
CA ALA A 170 -0.83 36.64 -12.79
C ALA A 170 0.03 37.86 -12.42
N ASP A 171 -0.46 39.05 -12.76
CA ASP A 171 0.01 40.33 -12.21
C ASP A 171 -0.76 40.73 -10.93
N ALA A 172 -1.53 39.80 -10.35
CA ALA A 172 -2.33 40.03 -9.15
C ALA A 172 -1.63 39.65 -7.83
N ALA A 173 -0.32 39.42 -7.82
CA ALA A 173 0.44 39.11 -6.60
C ALA A 173 0.75 40.35 -5.72
N ARG A 174 0.12 41.49 -5.98
CA ARG A 174 0.14 42.69 -5.14
C ARG A 174 -1.23 43.37 -4.99
N ALA A 175 -2.33 42.64 -5.20
CA ALA A 175 -3.59 43.11 -4.64
C ALA A 175 -3.42 43.11 -3.11
N ALA A 176 -3.44 44.29 -2.49
CA ALA A 176 -3.44 44.42 -1.04
C ALA A 176 -4.50 43.47 -0.46
N ASP A 177 -4.16 42.74 0.60
CA ASP A 177 -5.13 41.87 1.30
C ASP A 177 -6.37 42.72 1.61
N PRO A 178 -7.58 42.37 1.10
CA PRO A 178 -8.78 43.16 1.29
C PRO A 178 -9.06 43.47 2.77
N ALA A 179 -8.62 42.61 3.70
CA ALA A 179 -8.76 42.84 5.12
C ALA A 179 -7.75 43.86 5.68
N GLU A 180 -6.52 43.88 5.15
CA GLU A 180 -5.49 44.89 5.50
C GLU A 180 -5.84 46.25 4.88
N ALA A 181 -6.40 46.26 3.66
CA ALA A 181 -6.96 47.45 3.04
C ALA A 181 -8.10 48.04 3.89
N GLY A 182 -8.98 47.18 4.42
CA GLY A 182 -10.00 47.58 5.38
C GLY A 182 -9.40 48.30 6.59
N PHE A 183 -8.40 47.68 7.26
CA PHE A 183 -7.74 48.27 8.44
C PHE A 183 -7.18 49.67 8.16
N TRP A 184 -6.47 49.87 7.06
CA TRP A 184 -5.93 51.19 6.71
C TRP A 184 -7.03 52.21 6.39
N ASP A 185 -8.13 51.80 5.75
CA ASP A 185 -9.30 52.68 5.53
C ASP A 185 -9.90 53.19 6.86
N SER A 186 -9.91 52.37 7.93
CA SER A 186 -10.37 52.84 9.26
C SER A 186 -9.41 53.85 9.90
N VAL A 187 -8.10 53.68 9.69
CA VAL A 187 -7.09 54.62 10.20
C VAL A 187 -7.14 55.94 9.45
N GLU A 188 -7.25 55.89 8.12
CA GLU A 188 -7.33 57.09 7.25
C GLU A 188 -8.59 57.92 7.51
N ARG A 189 -9.71 57.25 7.80
CA ARG A 189 -10.98 57.93 8.13
C ARG A 189 -11.12 58.32 9.59
N ALA A 190 -10.13 58.00 10.43
CA ALA A 190 -10.19 58.17 11.89
C ALA A 190 -11.46 57.56 12.52
N ASP A 191 -11.89 56.39 12.02
CA ASP A 191 -13.05 55.65 12.53
C ASP A 191 -12.64 54.76 13.70
N LEU A 192 -12.73 55.32 14.91
CA LEU A 192 -12.37 54.66 16.16
C LEU A 192 -13.20 53.39 16.42
N ALA A 193 -14.50 53.41 16.09
CA ALA A 193 -15.40 52.29 16.32
C ALA A 193 -15.05 51.10 15.41
N ALA A 194 -14.82 51.35 14.12
CA ALA A 194 -14.39 50.32 13.18
C ALA A 194 -12.99 49.78 13.52
N PHE A 195 -12.09 50.62 14.03
CA PHE A 195 -10.75 50.24 14.48
C PHE A 195 -10.82 49.34 15.73
N ALA A 196 -11.57 49.76 16.76
CA ALA A 196 -11.75 49.02 18.00
C ALA A 196 -12.45 47.67 17.76
N GLN A 197 -13.49 47.62 16.92
CA GLN A 197 -14.18 46.39 16.54
C GLN A 197 -13.24 45.37 15.88
N ARG A 198 -12.33 45.82 14.99
CA ARG A 198 -11.39 44.93 14.30
C ARG A 198 -10.29 44.37 15.20
N LEU A 199 -9.88 45.14 16.21
CA LEU A 199 -8.90 44.71 17.21
C LEU A 199 -9.52 43.98 18.41
N GLY A 200 -10.85 43.95 18.50
CA GLY A 200 -11.57 43.36 19.63
C GLY A 200 -11.39 44.14 20.93
N LEU A 201 -11.29 45.47 20.83
CA LEU A 201 -11.07 46.39 21.96
C LEU A 201 -12.34 47.20 22.25
N ALA A 202 -12.44 47.73 23.47
CA ALA A 202 -13.40 48.79 23.79
C ALA A 202 -12.92 50.13 23.21
N ASP A 203 -13.86 51.03 22.92
CA ASP A 203 -13.58 52.34 22.31
C ASP A 203 -12.64 53.21 23.17
N ASP A 204 -12.65 53.04 24.49
CA ASP A 204 -11.84 53.79 25.46
C ASP A 204 -10.60 53.02 25.97
N ALA A 205 -10.20 51.95 25.29
CA ALA A 205 -9.07 51.11 25.72
C ALA A 205 -7.74 51.91 25.80
N PRO A 206 -6.94 51.74 26.86
CA PRO A 206 -5.66 52.44 26.98
C PRO A 206 -4.68 51.97 25.89
N LEU A 207 -3.77 52.85 25.47
CA LEU A 207 -2.79 52.58 24.41
C LEU A 207 -1.91 51.33 24.70
N SER A 208 -1.68 51.03 25.99
CA SER A 208 -0.98 49.81 26.42
C SER A 208 -1.68 48.51 26.03
N SER A 209 -3.00 48.53 25.82
CA SER A 209 -3.80 47.40 25.33
C SER A 209 -3.88 47.34 23.80
N VAL A 210 -3.69 48.47 23.13
CA VAL A 210 -3.77 48.59 21.66
C VAL A 210 -2.57 47.91 20.97
N LEU A 211 -1.35 48.10 21.47
CA LEU A 211 -0.15 47.52 20.87
C LEU A 211 -0.14 45.97 20.88
N PRO A 212 -0.45 45.28 22.00
CA PRO A 212 -0.61 43.83 21.99
C PRO A 212 -1.72 43.34 21.05
N ALA A 213 -2.87 44.03 21.02
CA ALA A 213 -3.99 43.68 20.15
C ALA A 213 -3.64 43.82 18.65
N LEU A 214 -2.95 44.89 18.26
CA LEU A 214 -2.42 45.08 16.90
C LEU A 214 -1.44 43.97 16.49
N SER A 215 -0.54 43.58 17.40
CA SER A 215 0.43 42.49 17.15
C SER A 215 -0.26 41.13 16.99
N LEU A 216 -1.29 40.86 17.80
CA LEU A 216 -2.08 39.63 17.71
C LEU A 216 -2.95 39.60 16.45
N TRP A 217 -3.59 40.72 16.11
CA TRP A 217 -4.33 40.91 14.87
C TRP A 217 -3.43 40.65 13.65
N ARG A 218 -2.26 41.30 13.58
CA ARG A 218 -1.33 41.15 12.45
C ARG A 218 -0.83 39.72 12.28
N ARG A 219 -0.49 39.03 13.37
CA ARG A 219 -0.10 37.60 13.32
C ARG A 219 -1.26 36.71 12.85
N SER A 220 -2.45 36.90 13.40
CA SER A 220 -3.65 36.16 13.01
C SER A 220 -4.00 36.37 11.53
N HIS A 221 -3.81 37.59 11.01
CA HIS A 221 -4.00 37.90 9.60
C HIS A 221 -2.96 37.23 8.69
N GLN A 222 -1.68 37.28 9.05
CA GLN A 222 -0.62 36.59 8.29
C GLN A 222 -0.86 35.07 8.24
N GLU A 223 -1.29 34.47 9.35
CA GLU A 223 -1.66 33.05 9.41
C GLU A 223 -2.87 32.73 8.52
N ARG A 224 -3.94 33.54 8.58
CA ARG A 224 -5.13 33.36 7.74
C ARG A 224 -4.85 33.57 6.25
N SER A 225 -4.08 34.60 5.90
CA SER A 225 -3.69 34.88 4.51
C SER A 225 -2.81 33.75 3.94
N ALA A 226 -1.88 33.21 4.75
CA ALA A 226 -1.10 32.04 4.38
C ALA A 226 -1.96 30.78 4.20
N LEU A 227 -3.05 30.64 4.96
CA LEU A 227 -4.02 29.56 4.80
C LEU A 227 -4.92 29.77 3.58
N ASP A 228 -5.40 30.98 3.34
CA ASP A 228 -6.26 31.34 2.21
C ASP A 228 -5.53 31.22 0.87
N GLY A 229 -4.25 31.61 0.81
CA GLY A 229 -3.39 31.38 -0.36
C GLY A 229 -3.13 29.89 -0.67
N ARG A 230 -3.51 28.99 0.25
CA ARG A 230 -3.44 27.54 0.06
C ARG A 230 -4.81 26.92 -0.23
N ARG A 231 -5.89 27.71 -0.25
CA ARG A 231 -7.23 27.23 -0.57
C ARG A 231 -7.44 27.22 -2.07
N TYR A 232 -7.90 26.09 -2.57
CA TYR A 232 -8.30 25.91 -3.96
C TYR A 232 -9.71 25.36 -4.00
N ARG A 233 -10.43 25.67 -5.07
CA ARG A 233 -11.72 25.05 -5.39
C ARG A 233 -11.71 24.62 -6.84
N ILE A 234 -12.38 23.52 -7.13
CA ILE A 234 -12.66 23.09 -8.50
C ILE A 234 -13.79 23.97 -9.02
N ALA A 235 -13.61 24.54 -10.21
CA ALA A 235 -14.62 25.33 -10.90
C ALA A 235 -14.68 24.86 -12.35
N TRP A 236 -15.89 24.65 -12.85
CA TRP A 236 -16.12 24.26 -14.23
C TRP A 236 -16.32 25.50 -15.09
N GLN A 237 -15.61 25.56 -16.22
CA GLN A 237 -15.75 26.62 -17.20
C GLN A 237 -16.19 25.99 -18.52
N PRO A 238 -17.15 26.58 -19.25
CA PRO A 238 -17.50 26.12 -20.58
C PRO A 238 -16.26 26.07 -21.47
N ALA A 239 -16.00 24.91 -22.08
CA ALA A 239 -14.98 24.82 -23.11
C ALA A 239 -15.45 25.63 -24.34
N PRO A 240 -14.58 26.45 -24.97
CA PRO A 240 -14.94 27.16 -26.19
C PRO A 240 -15.36 26.13 -27.24
N ALA A 241 -16.51 26.36 -27.90
CA ALA A 241 -16.97 25.49 -28.97
C ALA A 241 -15.89 25.44 -30.06
N ALA A 242 -15.34 24.26 -30.32
CA ALA A 242 -14.38 24.07 -31.39
C ALA A 242 -15.03 24.51 -32.69
N SER A 243 -14.51 25.59 -33.30
CA SER A 243 -14.98 26.08 -34.61
C SER A 243 -14.48 25.21 -35.78
N ALA A 244 -13.86 24.07 -35.47
CA ALA A 244 -13.42 23.10 -36.47
C ALA A 244 -14.62 22.27 -36.94
N PRO A 245 -14.70 21.90 -38.23
CA PRO A 245 -15.71 20.94 -38.68
C PRO A 245 -15.57 19.67 -37.82
N ALA A 246 -16.70 19.11 -37.38
CA ALA A 246 -16.72 17.90 -36.58
C ALA A 246 -15.88 16.83 -37.28
N THR A 247 -14.66 16.61 -36.81
CA THR A 247 -13.82 15.51 -37.26
C THR A 247 -14.62 14.27 -36.92
N ALA A 248 -15.11 13.57 -37.95
CA ALA A 248 -15.71 12.27 -37.77
C ALA A 248 -14.72 11.39 -37.00
N LEU A 249 -15.20 10.69 -35.98
CA LEU A 249 -14.45 9.68 -35.26
C LEU A 249 -14.11 8.57 -36.26
N GLY A 250 -12.95 8.66 -36.91
CA GLY A 250 -12.50 7.64 -37.84
C GLY A 250 -12.05 6.39 -37.09
N GLY A 251 -12.24 5.22 -37.71
CA GLY A 251 -11.55 4.00 -37.31
C GLY A 251 -12.29 3.07 -36.35
N GLY A 252 -11.55 2.09 -35.83
CA GLY A 252 -12.07 1.02 -34.98
C GLY A 252 -12.05 1.39 -33.50
N TRP A 253 -13.18 1.27 -32.83
CA TRP A 253 -13.32 1.59 -31.41
C TRP A 253 -13.69 0.35 -30.59
N LEU A 254 -12.98 0.12 -29.50
CA LEU A 254 -13.37 -0.89 -28.50
C LEU A 254 -14.17 -0.21 -27.40
N ALA A 255 -15.35 -0.72 -27.08
CA ALA A 255 -16.19 -0.19 -26.01
C ALA A 255 -16.39 -1.24 -24.92
N LEU A 256 -15.83 -1.04 -23.74
CA LEU A 256 -15.93 -1.98 -22.63
C LEU A 256 -17.14 -1.66 -21.76
N VAL A 257 -18.00 -2.66 -21.57
CA VAL A 257 -19.24 -2.57 -20.78
C VAL A 257 -19.28 -3.66 -19.71
N PRO A 258 -19.80 -3.39 -18.50
CA PRO A 258 -19.97 -4.43 -17.47
C PRO A 258 -20.95 -5.51 -17.93
N ALA A 259 -20.60 -6.78 -17.78
CA ALA A 259 -21.49 -7.89 -18.11
C ALA A 259 -22.70 -7.97 -17.17
N GLY A 260 -23.82 -8.51 -17.66
CA GLY A 260 -25.05 -8.66 -16.87
C GLY A 260 -25.85 -7.37 -16.62
N ARG A 261 -25.31 -6.20 -16.97
CA ARG A 261 -26.13 -5.05 -17.40
C ARG A 261 -26.13 -5.09 -18.92
N PRO A 262 -27.26 -5.36 -19.58
CA PRO A 262 -27.25 -5.37 -21.02
C PRO A 262 -26.78 -4.01 -21.53
N ALA A 263 -26.39 -3.97 -22.80
CA ALA A 263 -26.43 -2.77 -23.64
C ALA A 263 -27.82 -2.05 -23.68
N GLY A 264 -28.68 -2.26 -22.68
CA GLY A 264 -29.99 -1.66 -22.46
C GLY A 264 -30.07 -0.74 -21.24
N ASP A 265 -28.98 -0.41 -20.52
CA ASP A 265 -28.94 0.88 -19.81
C ASP A 265 -29.00 1.96 -20.89
N PRO A 266 -30.06 2.80 -20.94
CA PRO A 266 -30.23 3.79 -21.99
C PRO A 266 -28.98 4.67 -22.18
N TRP A 267 -28.26 4.96 -21.10
CA TRP A 267 -27.03 5.75 -21.18
C TRP A 267 -25.89 5.04 -21.91
N THR A 268 -25.72 3.73 -21.69
CA THR A 268 -24.72 2.93 -22.39
C THR A 268 -25.08 2.80 -23.86
N ALA A 269 -26.36 2.51 -24.16
CA ALA A 269 -26.85 2.42 -25.54
C ALA A 269 -26.67 3.75 -26.30
N ASP A 270 -27.05 4.86 -25.67
CA ASP A 270 -26.93 6.21 -26.25
C ASP A 270 -25.46 6.60 -26.47
N ALA A 271 -24.56 6.23 -25.56
CA ALA A 271 -23.13 6.47 -25.73
C ALA A 271 -22.56 5.71 -26.94
N LEU A 272 -22.85 4.41 -27.05
CA LEU A 272 -22.38 3.59 -28.18
C LEU A 272 -22.96 4.11 -29.52
N LYS A 273 -24.26 4.41 -29.55
CA LYS A 273 -24.94 4.98 -30.72
C LYS A 273 -24.34 6.32 -31.12
N ALA A 274 -24.03 7.20 -30.16
CA ALA A 274 -23.42 8.49 -30.44
C ALA A 274 -22.04 8.35 -31.08
N LEU A 275 -21.23 7.37 -30.67
CA LEU A 275 -19.94 7.09 -31.33
C LEU A 275 -20.14 6.67 -32.79
N GLU A 276 -21.07 5.75 -33.06
CA GLU A 276 -21.38 5.28 -34.41
C GLU A 276 -21.94 6.41 -35.31
N GLU A 277 -22.84 7.26 -34.79
CA GLU A 277 -23.39 8.41 -35.50
C GLU A 277 -22.31 9.43 -35.91
N HIS A 278 -21.20 9.47 -35.19
CA HIS A 278 -20.05 10.33 -35.49
C HIS A 278 -18.96 9.61 -36.30
N GLY A 279 -19.21 8.40 -36.80
CA GLY A 279 -18.38 7.71 -37.79
C GLY A 279 -17.51 6.55 -37.25
N ALA A 280 -17.55 6.27 -35.94
CA ALA A 280 -16.74 5.22 -35.35
C ALA A 280 -17.31 3.83 -35.65
N THR A 281 -16.45 2.84 -35.92
CA THR A 281 -16.87 1.44 -35.95
C THR A 281 -16.69 0.84 -34.56
N VAL A 282 -17.77 0.79 -33.77
CA VAL A 282 -17.73 0.41 -32.36
C VAL A 282 -17.90 -1.11 -32.20
N ARG A 283 -17.01 -1.72 -31.43
CA ARG A 283 -17.08 -3.13 -31.01
C ARG A 283 -17.28 -3.19 -29.50
N PRO A 284 -18.51 -3.47 -29.01
CA PRO A 284 -18.75 -3.63 -27.58
C PRO A 284 -18.11 -4.94 -27.08
N LEU A 285 -17.49 -4.86 -25.90
CA LEU A 285 -16.86 -5.97 -25.20
C LEU A 285 -17.44 -6.04 -23.78
N GLU A 286 -18.12 -7.13 -23.47
CA GLU A 286 -18.65 -7.37 -22.13
C GLU A 286 -17.54 -7.86 -21.21
N VAL A 287 -17.44 -7.24 -20.03
CA VAL A 287 -16.44 -7.57 -19.01
C VAL A 287 -17.16 -8.11 -17.78
N GLU A 288 -16.93 -9.38 -17.48
CA GLU A 288 -17.50 -10.04 -16.31
C GLU A 288 -16.90 -9.47 -15.01
N PRO A 289 -17.69 -9.35 -13.93
CA PRO A 289 -17.18 -8.94 -12.62
C PRO A 289 -16.05 -9.87 -12.14
N GLY A 290 -14.96 -9.29 -11.62
CA GLY A 290 -13.76 -10.02 -11.23
C GLY A 290 -12.86 -10.50 -12.38
N THR A 291 -13.09 -10.07 -13.63
CA THR A 291 -12.15 -10.35 -14.74
C THR A 291 -10.79 -9.74 -14.45
N GLY A 292 -9.77 -10.59 -14.32
CA GLY A 292 -8.39 -10.17 -14.08
C GLY A 292 -7.67 -9.64 -15.32
N ARG A 293 -6.50 -9.00 -15.10
CA ARG A 293 -5.62 -8.43 -16.12
C ARG A 293 -5.34 -9.37 -17.29
N GLU A 294 -4.95 -10.61 -17.04
CA GLU A 294 -4.57 -11.58 -18.08
C GLU A 294 -5.75 -11.94 -19.00
N ALA A 295 -6.91 -12.23 -18.40
CA ALA A 295 -8.13 -12.54 -19.14
C ALA A 295 -8.61 -11.33 -19.97
N LEU A 296 -8.50 -10.13 -19.40
CA LEU A 296 -8.87 -8.90 -20.11
C LEU A 296 -7.91 -8.60 -21.27
N ALA A 297 -6.62 -8.87 -21.11
CA ALA A 297 -5.63 -8.72 -22.20
C ALA A 297 -5.90 -9.69 -23.36
N GLU A 298 -6.31 -10.94 -23.06
CA GLU A 298 -6.73 -11.91 -24.08
C GLU A 298 -8.00 -11.47 -24.82
N LEU A 299 -8.99 -10.97 -24.08
CA LEU A 299 -10.23 -10.41 -24.65
C LEU A 299 -9.91 -9.27 -25.63
N LEU A 300 -9.04 -8.34 -25.23
CA LEU A 300 -8.60 -7.21 -26.06
C LEU A 300 -7.83 -7.67 -27.30
N ARG A 301 -6.88 -8.61 -27.15
CA ARG A 301 -6.13 -9.18 -28.30
C ARG A 301 -7.05 -9.86 -29.31
N THR A 302 -8.03 -10.60 -28.83
CA THR A 302 -9.03 -11.26 -29.68
C THR A 302 -9.88 -10.23 -30.41
N ALA A 303 -10.34 -9.20 -29.71
CA ALA A 303 -11.17 -8.14 -30.29
C ALA A 303 -10.44 -7.26 -31.30
N ALA A 304 -9.15 -7.00 -31.07
CA ALA A 304 -8.29 -6.21 -31.93
C ALA A 304 -7.69 -7.03 -33.10
N HIS A 305 -7.87 -8.36 -33.12
CA HIS A 305 -7.23 -9.20 -34.12
C HIS A 305 -7.65 -8.81 -35.55
N GLY A 306 -6.68 -8.40 -36.38
CA GLY A 306 -6.90 -8.00 -37.76
C GLY A 306 -7.51 -6.61 -37.96
N HIS A 307 -7.65 -5.79 -36.91
CA HIS A 307 -8.26 -4.47 -36.98
C HIS A 307 -7.39 -3.43 -36.25
N ALA A 308 -7.30 -2.22 -36.80
CA ALA A 308 -6.71 -1.11 -36.06
C ALA A 308 -7.67 -0.65 -34.96
N VAL A 309 -7.11 -0.31 -33.80
CA VAL A 309 -7.85 0.28 -32.68
C VAL A 309 -7.42 1.73 -32.57
N ASP A 310 -8.33 2.65 -32.89
CA ASP A 310 -8.11 4.09 -32.90
C ASP A 310 -8.58 4.76 -31.61
N GLY A 311 -9.42 4.07 -30.83
CA GLY A 311 -9.87 4.53 -29.52
C GLY A 311 -10.48 3.43 -28.67
N VAL A 312 -10.39 3.60 -27.35
CA VAL A 312 -11.02 2.70 -26.38
C VAL A 312 -11.93 3.53 -25.47
N LEU A 313 -13.21 3.16 -25.40
CA LEU A 313 -14.18 3.75 -24.48
C LEU A 313 -14.47 2.76 -23.35
N SER A 314 -14.15 3.13 -22.11
CA SER A 314 -14.51 2.37 -20.92
C SER A 314 -15.76 2.94 -20.29
N LEU A 315 -16.81 2.12 -20.20
CA LEU A 315 -18.05 2.37 -19.46
C LEU A 315 -18.09 1.55 -18.16
N LEU A 316 -16.97 0.93 -17.78
CA LEU A 316 -16.86 0.02 -16.64
C LEU A 316 -17.11 0.71 -15.30
N ALA A 317 -16.82 2.01 -15.19
CA ALA A 317 -17.00 2.79 -13.96
C ALA A 317 -18.46 2.83 -13.47
N VAL A 318 -19.44 2.53 -14.33
CA VAL A 318 -20.87 2.46 -13.97
C VAL A 318 -21.20 1.30 -13.03
N ASP A 319 -20.33 0.30 -12.91
CA ASP A 319 -20.48 -0.78 -11.95
C ASP A 319 -19.95 -0.40 -10.55
N GLU A 320 -20.85 0.15 -9.73
CA GLU A 320 -20.56 0.55 -8.35
C GLU A 320 -20.71 -0.58 -7.32
N GLN A 321 -20.98 -1.82 -7.76
CA GLN A 321 -21.12 -2.96 -6.86
C GLN A 321 -19.82 -3.25 -6.10
N PRO A 322 -19.86 -3.66 -4.82
CA PRO A 322 -18.66 -4.03 -4.08
C PRO A 322 -17.92 -5.21 -4.71
N HIS A 323 -16.60 -5.13 -4.79
CA HIS A 323 -15.77 -6.21 -5.32
C HIS A 323 -15.85 -7.47 -4.45
N ARG A 324 -16.00 -8.65 -5.08
CA ARG A 324 -16.25 -9.93 -4.37
C ARG A 324 -15.23 -10.27 -3.28
N THR A 325 -13.94 -10.06 -3.55
CA THR A 325 -12.86 -10.34 -2.58
C THR A 325 -12.43 -9.12 -1.75
N HIS A 326 -12.78 -7.91 -2.20
CA HIS A 326 -12.34 -6.65 -1.60
C HIS A 326 -13.53 -5.67 -1.51
N PRO A 327 -14.47 -5.86 -0.56
CA PRO A 327 -15.73 -5.11 -0.52
C PRO A 327 -15.61 -3.58 -0.39
N ALA A 328 -14.43 -3.07 -0.07
CA ALA A 328 -14.14 -1.63 -0.03
C ALA A 328 -13.93 -1.00 -1.43
N LEU A 329 -13.71 -1.82 -2.46
CA LEU A 329 -13.52 -1.39 -3.85
C LEU A 329 -14.81 -1.61 -4.64
N ALA A 330 -15.08 -0.74 -5.63
CA ALA A 330 -16.12 -1.00 -6.63
C ALA A 330 -15.58 -1.91 -7.74
N GLU A 331 -16.39 -2.84 -8.25
CA GLU A 331 -16.07 -3.71 -9.39
C GLU A 331 -15.61 -2.87 -10.60
N GLY A 332 -16.30 -1.77 -10.91
CA GLY A 332 -15.94 -0.88 -12.01
C GLY A 332 -14.58 -0.21 -11.87
N LEU A 333 -14.17 0.14 -10.64
CA LEU A 333 -12.85 0.71 -10.37
C LEU A 333 -11.75 -0.36 -10.54
N ALA A 334 -11.98 -1.56 -10.00
CA ALA A 334 -11.06 -2.68 -10.14
C ALA A 334 -10.88 -3.06 -11.62
N ALA A 335 -11.98 -3.12 -12.38
CA ALA A 335 -11.98 -3.41 -13.81
C ALA A 335 -11.29 -2.31 -14.63
N THR A 336 -11.45 -1.03 -14.26
CA THR A 336 -10.75 0.09 -14.92
C THR A 336 -9.23 0.01 -14.71
N LEU A 337 -8.78 -0.33 -13.51
CA LEU A 337 -7.35 -0.55 -13.24
C LEU A 337 -6.81 -1.75 -14.04
N ALA A 338 -7.54 -2.86 -14.05
CA ALA A 338 -7.18 -4.05 -14.83
C ALA A 338 -7.12 -3.73 -16.33
N LEU A 339 -8.04 -2.90 -16.85
CA LEU A 339 -8.07 -2.45 -18.23
C LEU A 339 -6.82 -1.67 -18.63
N ILE A 340 -6.40 -0.70 -17.82
CA ILE A 340 -5.19 0.10 -18.10
C ILE A 340 -3.97 -0.82 -18.23
N GLN A 341 -3.86 -1.81 -17.35
CA GLN A 341 -2.77 -2.78 -17.40
C GLN A 341 -2.88 -3.73 -18.61
N ALA A 342 -4.10 -4.19 -18.90
CA ALA A 342 -4.38 -5.12 -20.00
C ALA A 342 -4.17 -4.49 -21.39
N LEU A 343 -4.41 -3.18 -21.56
CA LEU A 343 -4.09 -2.46 -22.79
C LEU A 343 -2.58 -2.49 -23.08
N GLY A 344 -1.76 -2.29 -22.05
CA GLY A 344 -0.31 -2.42 -22.15
C GLY A 344 0.14 -3.83 -22.53
N ASP A 345 -0.46 -4.86 -21.94
CA ASP A 345 -0.15 -6.27 -22.25
C ASP A 345 -0.61 -6.68 -23.65
N ALA A 346 -1.72 -6.11 -24.13
CA ALA A 346 -2.23 -6.35 -25.47
C ALA A 346 -1.47 -5.56 -26.55
N GLY A 347 -0.59 -4.62 -26.17
CA GLY A 347 0.12 -3.75 -27.10
C GLY A 347 -0.79 -2.76 -27.83
N ILE A 348 -1.87 -2.31 -27.18
CA ILE A 348 -2.83 -1.34 -27.74
C ILE A 348 -2.48 0.05 -27.21
N ASP A 349 -1.92 0.90 -28.09
CA ASP A 349 -1.49 2.27 -27.77
C ASP A 349 -2.59 3.35 -28.00
N ALA A 350 -3.82 2.92 -28.27
CA ALA A 350 -4.93 3.83 -28.56
C ALA A 350 -5.38 4.63 -27.33
N PRO A 351 -5.89 5.87 -27.49
CA PRO A 351 -6.41 6.66 -26.37
C PRO A 351 -7.55 5.95 -25.61
N LEU A 352 -7.41 5.87 -24.28
CA LEU A 352 -8.46 5.37 -23.38
C LEU A 352 -9.29 6.53 -22.83
N TRP A 353 -10.61 6.45 -23.05
CA TRP A 353 -11.60 7.37 -22.50
C TRP A 353 -12.42 6.64 -21.43
N CYS A 354 -12.33 7.08 -20.17
CA CYS A 354 -13.15 6.54 -19.08
C CYS A 354 -14.37 7.44 -18.87
N ALA A 355 -15.55 6.97 -19.23
CA ALA A 355 -16.77 7.72 -19.04
C ALA A 355 -17.42 7.40 -17.69
N THR A 356 -17.88 8.44 -17.01
CA THR A 356 -18.61 8.35 -15.74
C THR A 356 -19.88 9.18 -15.82
N ARG A 357 -20.82 8.93 -14.90
CA ARG A 357 -22.09 9.65 -14.83
C ARG A 357 -22.41 10.03 -13.40
N GLY A 358 -22.54 11.33 -13.15
CA GLY A 358 -22.85 11.85 -11.80
C GLY A 358 -21.71 11.69 -10.79
N ALA A 359 -20.48 11.47 -11.27
CA ALA A 359 -19.25 11.35 -10.49
C ALA A 359 -18.74 12.70 -9.96
N VAL A 360 -19.08 13.79 -10.63
CA VAL A 360 -18.68 15.15 -10.27
C VAL A 360 -19.90 16.06 -10.33
N SER A 361 -19.86 17.16 -9.58
CA SER A 361 -20.86 18.23 -9.66
C SER A 361 -20.27 19.39 -10.45
N THR A 362 -20.93 19.77 -11.54
CA THR A 362 -20.49 20.86 -12.41
C THR A 362 -21.06 22.23 -12.00
N GLY A 363 -22.09 22.25 -11.15
CA GLY A 363 -22.72 23.46 -10.64
C GLY A 363 -23.93 23.14 -9.76
N ALA A 364 -24.63 24.18 -9.30
CA ALA A 364 -25.76 24.03 -8.37
C ALA A 364 -26.94 23.19 -8.92
N SER A 365 -27.07 23.09 -10.24
CA SER A 365 -28.11 22.32 -10.93
C SER A 365 -27.72 20.85 -11.21
N ASP A 366 -26.50 20.45 -10.88
CA ASP A 366 -25.93 19.13 -11.20
C ASP A 366 -25.53 18.41 -9.88
N PRO A 367 -26.48 17.69 -9.24
CA PRO A 367 -26.22 17.05 -7.96
C PRO A 367 -25.31 15.83 -8.13
N LEU A 368 -24.39 15.64 -7.17
CA LEU A 368 -23.53 14.46 -7.09
C LEU A 368 -24.39 13.22 -6.77
N ARG A 369 -24.49 12.28 -7.71
CA ARG A 369 -25.35 11.09 -7.60
C ARG A 369 -24.57 9.79 -7.41
N SER A 370 -23.35 9.73 -7.92
CA SER A 370 -22.54 8.52 -8.02
C SER A 370 -21.11 8.79 -7.58
N PRO A 371 -20.87 9.15 -6.30
CA PRO A 371 -19.53 9.51 -5.81
C PRO A 371 -18.50 8.38 -5.96
N ARG A 372 -18.93 7.11 -6.01
CA ARG A 372 -18.03 5.97 -6.21
C ARG A 372 -17.36 5.95 -7.59
N GLN A 373 -17.96 6.61 -8.58
CA GLN A 373 -17.40 6.72 -9.93
C GLN A 373 -16.31 7.80 -10.04
N ALA A 374 -16.11 8.62 -9.00
CA ALA A 374 -15.08 9.66 -8.99
C ALA A 374 -13.68 9.14 -8.61
N ALA A 375 -13.61 7.86 -8.19
CA ALA A 375 -12.42 7.23 -7.63
C ALA A 375 -11.40 6.78 -8.69
#